data_AF-A0A6V8MF54-F1
#
_entry.id   AF-A0A6V8MF54-F1
#
_cell.length_a   1.000
_cell.length_b   1.000
_cell.length_c   1.000
_cell.angle_alpha   90.00
_cell.angle_beta   90.00
_cell.angle_gamma   90.00
#
_symmetry.space_group_name_H-M   'P 1'
#
loop_
_entity.id
_entity.type
_entity.pdbx_description
1 polymer ?
#
loop_
_entity_poly.entity_id
_entity_poly.type
_entity_poly.pdbx_seq_one_letter_code
_entity_poly.pdbx_strand_id
1 'polypeptide(L)'
;MKTDSTSGLSSYTPEEMSELYKKDPQRFEELAEQALKDACVGRTPEQTLKFQQMQWNIDAQLRRAKTPLGRMHVMENIFYTRVFGENGELAHLMQECTELVRVATGTDGPSQSEPAPRSEPVVSKRPVLHLVKR
;
A
#
# COMPACT_ATOMS: atom_id res chain seq x y z
N MET A 1 26.45 -8.76 10.41
CA MET A 1 27.12 -8.71 9.10
C MET A 1 26.50 -7.55 8.32
N LYS A 2 27.27 -6.51 8.02
CA LYS A 2 26.84 -5.43 7.13
C LYS A 2 27.16 -5.86 5.71
N THR A 3 26.17 -6.20 4.92
CA THR A 3 26.32 -6.31 3.47
C THR A 3 26.16 -4.90 2.93
N ASP A 4 27.28 -4.23 2.65
CA ASP A 4 27.32 -3.08 1.74
C ASP A 4 27.02 -3.61 0.33
N SER A 5 25.76 -3.96 0.08
CA SER A 5 25.25 -4.22 -1.26
C SER A 5 24.84 -2.87 -1.84
N THR A 6 25.82 -2.02 -2.14
CA THR A 6 25.60 -0.92 -3.09
C THR A 6 25.23 -1.57 -4.42
N SER A 7 23.93 -1.61 -4.73
CA SER A 7 23.42 -2.14 -5.99
C SER A 7 24.21 -1.53 -7.15
N GLY A 8 24.50 -2.30 -8.19
CA GLY A 8 25.32 -1.80 -9.31
C GLY A 8 24.78 -0.52 -9.96
N LEU A 9 23.49 -0.20 -9.80
CA LEU A 9 22.88 1.05 -10.27
C LEU A 9 23.18 2.26 -9.37
N SER A 10 23.41 2.08 -8.07
CA SER A 10 23.58 3.20 -7.14
C SER A 10 24.91 3.96 -7.34
N SER A 11 25.82 3.41 -8.14
CA SER A 11 27.08 4.07 -8.53
C SER A 11 26.93 4.97 -9.76
N TYR A 12 25.78 4.98 -10.43
CA TYR A 12 25.53 5.78 -11.62
C TYR A 12 24.72 7.03 -11.28
N THR A 13 25.07 8.14 -11.90
CA THR A 13 24.22 9.34 -11.94
C THR A 13 23.04 9.13 -12.90
N PRO A 14 21.95 9.93 -12.81
CA PRO A 14 20.84 9.85 -13.75
C PRO A 14 21.26 10.00 -15.22
N GLU A 15 22.21 10.89 -15.50
CA GLU A 15 22.76 11.10 -16.84
C GLU A 15 23.50 9.86 -17.35
N GLU A 16 24.33 9.25 -16.49
CA GLU A 16 25.06 8.03 -16.83
C GLU A 16 24.12 6.83 -17.03
N MET A 17 23.04 6.71 -16.25
CA MET A 17 22.00 5.70 -16.47
C MET A 17 21.29 5.89 -17.80
N SER A 18 20.96 7.13 -18.17
CA SER A 18 20.37 7.44 -19.47
C SER A 18 21.31 7.05 -20.61
N GLU A 19 22.61 7.36 -20.49
CA GLU A 19 23.59 6.96 -21.49
C GLU A 19 23.80 5.45 -21.55
N LEU A 20 23.78 4.76 -20.41
CA LEU A 20 23.85 3.30 -20.35
C LEU A 20 22.67 2.68 -21.10
N TYR A 21 21.44 3.14 -20.85
CA TYR A 21 20.26 2.61 -21.51
C TYR A 21 20.31 2.78 -23.05
N LYS A 22 20.85 3.90 -23.54
CA LYS A 22 21.01 4.14 -24.98
C LYS A 22 22.07 3.25 -25.62
N LYS A 23 23.19 3.02 -24.92
CA LYS A 23 24.35 2.29 -25.45
C LYS A 23 24.19 0.77 -25.32
N ASP A 24 23.70 0.32 -24.18
CA ASP A 24 23.53 -1.08 -23.82
C ASP A 24 22.25 -1.27 -22.97
N PRO A 25 21.08 -1.34 -23.63
CA PRO A 25 19.80 -1.47 -22.95
C PRO A 25 19.67 -2.79 -22.18
N GLN A 26 20.28 -3.87 -22.68
CA GLN A 26 20.24 -5.17 -22.01
C GLN A 26 20.99 -5.11 -20.68
N ARG A 27 22.18 -4.50 -20.67
CA ARG A 27 22.95 -4.31 -19.44
C ARG A 27 22.21 -3.44 -18.42
N PHE A 28 21.53 -2.40 -18.89
CA PHE A 28 20.69 -1.58 -18.01
C PHE A 28 19.59 -2.42 -17.35
N GLU A 29 18.88 -3.25 -18.12
CA GLU A 29 17.82 -4.11 -17.59
C GLU A 29 18.34 -5.13 -16.57
N GLU A 30 19.48 -5.76 -16.82
CA GLU A 30 20.12 -6.67 -15.86
C GLU A 30 20.44 -5.99 -14.52
N LEU A 31 21.01 -4.79 -14.58
CA LEU A 31 21.36 -4.03 -13.38
C LEU A 31 20.10 -3.56 -12.63
N ALA A 32 19.05 -3.16 -13.36
CA ALA A 32 17.76 -2.79 -12.80
C ALA A 32 17.09 -3.97 -12.08
N GLU A 33 17.08 -5.15 -12.71
CA GLU A 33 16.54 -6.35 -12.11
C GLU A 33 17.30 -6.74 -10.84
N GLN A 34 18.63 -6.64 -10.86
CA GLN A 34 19.45 -6.93 -9.69
C GLN A 34 19.20 -5.94 -8.55
N ALA A 35 19.12 -4.64 -8.85
CA ALA A 35 18.81 -3.62 -7.84
C ALA A 35 17.44 -3.84 -7.19
N LEU A 36 16.43 -4.25 -7.96
CA LEU A 36 15.11 -4.61 -7.43
C LEU A 36 15.17 -5.85 -6.53
N LYS A 37 15.92 -6.89 -6.94
CA LYS A 37 16.14 -8.08 -6.11
C LYS A 37 16.79 -7.73 -4.77
N ASP A 38 17.85 -6.92 -4.81
CA ASP A 38 18.56 -6.48 -3.62
C ASP A 38 17.67 -5.63 -2.70
N ALA A 39 16.87 -4.71 -3.27
CA ALA A 39 15.92 -3.89 -2.52
C ALA A 39 14.82 -4.72 -1.84
N CYS A 40 14.49 -5.90 -2.39
CA CYS A 40 13.49 -6.79 -1.82
C CYS A 40 14.02 -7.72 -0.71
N VAL A 41 15.29 -7.60 -0.32
CA VAL A 41 15.87 -8.37 0.80
C VAL A 41 15.65 -7.62 2.12
N GLY A 42 14.78 -8.17 2.97
CA GLY A 42 14.51 -7.65 4.31
C GLY A 42 15.48 -8.18 5.38
N ARG A 43 15.38 -7.64 6.60
CA ARG A 43 16.19 -8.11 7.74
C ARG A 43 15.75 -9.48 8.24
N THR A 44 14.48 -9.83 8.01
CA THR A 44 13.89 -11.11 8.37
C THR A 44 13.24 -11.75 7.14
N PRO A 45 13.03 -13.08 7.13
CA PRO A 45 12.34 -13.76 6.03
C PRO A 45 10.93 -13.21 5.77
N GLU A 46 10.20 -12.83 6.81
CA GLU A 46 8.85 -12.27 6.71
C GLU A 46 8.88 -10.89 6.02
N GLN A 47 9.90 -10.07 6.33
CA GLN A 47 10.10 -8.79 5.66
C GLN A 47 10.46 -8.97 4.19
N THR A 48 11.36 -9.91 3.87
CA THR A 48 11.70 -10.25 2.49
C THR A 48 10.47 -10.68 1.71
N LEU A 49 9.64 -11.57 2.27
CA LEU A 49 8.39 -12.00 1.65
C LEU A 49 7.44 -10.82 1.41
N LYS A 50 7.31 -9.92 2.38
CA LYS A 50 6.47 -8.71 2.25
C LYS A 50 6.96 -7.80 1.12
N PHE A 51 8.28 -7.60 0.99
CA PHE A 51 8.84 -6.77 -0.08
C PHE A 51 8.66 -7.42 -1.45
N GLN A 52 8.87 -8.73 -1.56
CA GLN A 52 8.62 -9.47 -2.81
C GLN A 52 7.14 -9.39 -3.25
N GLN A 53 6.21 -9.54 -2.31
CA GLN A 53 4.77 -9.38 -2.59
C GLN A 53 4.44 -7.96 -3.07
N MET A 54 5.07 -6.94 -2.46
CA MET A 54 4.92 -5.55 -2.88
C MET A 54 5.44 -5.35 -4.31
N GLN A 55 6.63 -5.85 -4.62
CA GLN A 55 7.21 -5.78 -5.96
C GLN A 55 6.31 -6.46 -7.00
N TRP A 56 5.79 -7.65 -6.70
CA TRP A 56 4.86 -8.34 -7.61
C TRP A 56 3.59 -7.55 -7.88
N ASN A 57 3.06 -6.84 -6.87
CA ASN A 57 1.91 -5.96 -7.05
C ASN A 57 2.26 -4.77 -7.95
N ILE A 58 3.41 -4.12 -7.72
CA ILE A 58 3.93 -3.05 -8.57
C ILE A 58 4.04 -3.54 -10.02
N ASP A 59 4.69 -4.68 -10.26
CA ASP A 59 4.87 -5.27 -11.59
C ASP A 59 3.52 -5.59 -12.27
N ALA A 60 2.54 -6.08 -11.50
CA ALA A 60 1.20 -6.34 -12.01
C ALA A 60 0.48 -5.06 -12.47
N GLN A 61 0.67 -3.94 -11.75
CA GLN A 61 0.13 -2.65 -12.13
C GLN A 61 0.87 -2.07 -13.35
N LEU A 62 2.20 -2.14 -13.38
CA LEU A 62 3.02 -1.64 -14.49
C LEU A 62 2.75 -2.37 -15.81
N ARG A 63 2.44 -3.67 -15.77
CA ARG A 63 2.05 -4.44 -16.97
C ARG A 63 0.80 -3.89 -17.66
N ARG A 64 -0.06 -3.14 -16.98
CA ARG A 64 -1.25 -2.52 -17.57
C ARG A 64 -0.89 -1.29 -18.42
N ALA A 65 0.24 -0.65 -18.15
CA ALA A 65 0.72 0.50 -18.89
C ALA A 65 1.59 0.07 -20.10
N LYS A 66 1.16 0.48 -21.30
CA LYS A 66 1.81 0.11 -22.57
C LYS A 66 2.97 1.01 -22.96
N THR A 67 3.10 2.18 -22.35
CA THR A 67 4.12 3.18 -22.67
C THR A 67 5.03 3.45 -21.46
N PRO A 68 6.30 3.83 -21.67
CA PRO A 68 7.19 4.22 -20.58
C PRO A 68 6.63 5.34 -19.70
N LEU A 69 6.07 6.39 -20.32
CA LEU A 69 5.42 7.50 -19.59
C LEU A 69 4.22 7.02 -18.76
N GLY A 70 3.41 6.10 -19.31
CA GLY A 70 2.30 5.50 -18.56
C GLY A 70 2.79 4.72 -17.34
N ARG A 71 3.91 3.99 -17.46
CA ARG A 71 4.53 3.28 -16.33
C ARG A 71 5.03 4.24 -15.26
N MET A 72 5.60 5.39 -15.66
CA MET A 72 5.99 6.43 -14.71
C MET A 72 4.80 6.97 -13.93
N HIS A 73 3.69 7.29 -14.60
CA HIS A 73 2.47 7.74 -13.90
C HIS A 73 1.88 6.68 -12.98
N VAL A 74 1.96 5.39 -13.35
CA VAL A 74 1.54 4.30 -12.45
C VAL A 74 2.43 4.27 -11.21
N MET A 75 3.76 4.36 -11.35
CA MET A 75 4.67 4.42 -10.21
C MET A 75 4.40 5.63 -9.31
N GLU A 76 4.20 6.80 -9.93
CA GLU A 76 3.84 8.04 -9.25
C GLU A 76 2.58 7.87 -8.40
N ASN A 77 1.52 7.30 -8.99
CA ASN A 77 0.26 7.04 -8.29
C ASN A 77 0.43 6.03 -7.14
N ILE A 78 1.21 4.96 -7.33
CA ILE A 78 1.49 3.99 -6.26
C ILE A 78 2.16 4.69 -5.08
N PHE A 79 3.16 5.54 -5.34
CA PHE A 79 3.86 6.29 -4.32
C PHE A 79 2.95 7.29 -3.60
N TYR A 80 2.27 8.17 -4.34
CA TYR A 80 1.40 9.18 -3.75
C TYR A 80 0.23 8.57 -2.98
N THR A 81 -0.36 7.47 -3.46
CA THR A 81 -1.41 6.75 -2.72
C THR A 81 -0.87 6.20 -1.40
N ARG A 82 0.36 5.67 -1.39
CA ARG A 82 0.96 5.13 -0.16
C ARG A 82 1.26 6.22 0.87
N VAL A 83 1.67 7.40 0.43
CA VAL A 83 2.05 8.50 1.34
C VAL A 83 0.83 9.35 1.74
N PHE A 84 0.01 9.75 0.77
CA PHE A 84 -1.05 10.75 0.92
C PHE A 84 -2.47 10.20 0.72
N GLY A 85 -2.64 8.91 0.43
CA GLY A 85 -3.96 8.31 0.32
C GLY A 85 -4.71 8.31 1.65
N GLU A 86 -6.00 7.96 1.61
CA GLU A 86 -6.88 7.94 2.79
C GLU A 86 -6.34 7.04 3.93
N ASN A 87 -5.62 5.97 3.57
CA ASN A 87 -4.91 5.08 4.50
C ASN A 87 -3.38 5.17 4.32
N GLY A 88 -2.89 6.34 3.92
CA GLY A 88 -1.47 6.60 3.70
C GLY A 88 -0.72 6.89 4.99
N GLU A 89 0.61 6.89 4.90
CA GLU A 89 1.49 7.15 6.06
C GLU A 89 1.21 8.51 6.70
N LEU A 90 0.88 9.55 5.91
CA LEU A 90 0.57 10.87 6.45
C LEU A 90 -0.74 10.87 7.25
N ALA A 91 -1.76 10.16 6.78
CA ALA A 91 -3.04 10.06 7.49
C ALA A 91 -2.86 9.35 8.84
N HIS A 92 -2.07 8.27 8.86
CA HIS A 92 -1.72 7.57 10.11
C HIS A 92 -0.97 8.48 11.09
N LEU A 93 0.04 9.21 10.62
CA LEU A 93 0.79 10.15 11.47
C LEU A 93 -0.11 11.24 12.06
N MET A 94 -1.01 11.81 11.25
CA MET A 94 -1.96 12.82 11.74
C MET A 94 -2.89 12.26 12.82
N GLN A 95 -3.35 11.01 12.65
CA GLN A 95 -4.18 10.35 13.65
C GLN A 95 -3.41 10.13 14.96
N GLU A 96 -2.17 9.65 14.90
CA GLU A 96 -1.31 9.46 16.08
C GLU A 96 -1.02 10.78 16.80
N CYS A 97 -0.74 11.86 16.06
CA CYS A 97 -0.55 13.18 16.65
C CYS A 97 -1.82 13.70 17.34
N THR A 98 -2.99 13.50 16.73
CA THR A 98 -4.28 13.90 17.30
C THR A 98 -4.56 13.15 18.61
N GLU A 99 -4.30 11.85 18.63
CA GLU A 99 -4.44 11.02 19.83
C GLU A 99 -3.45 11.44 20.92
N LEU A 100 -2.20 11.73 20.57
CA LEU A 100 -1.18 12.21 21.51
C LEU A 100 -1.57 13.56 22.14
N VAL A 101 -2.08 14.50 21.33
CA VAL A 101 -2.58 15.79 21.83
C VAL A 101 -3.75 15.58 22.77
N ARG A 102 -4.73 14.72 22.42
CA ARG A 102 -5.88 14.42 23.28
C ARG A 102 -5.46 13.91 24.66
N VAL A 103 -4.49 13.00 24.69
CA VAL A 103 -3.92 12.46 25.94
C VAL A 103 -3.18 13.55 26.72
N ALA A 104 -2.37 14.37 26.05
CA ALA A 104 -1.57 15.42 26.68
C ALA A 104 -2.42 16.57 27.26
N THR A 105 -3.54 16.93 26.62
CA THR A 105 -4.43 18.00 27.07
C THR A 105 -5.47 17.53 28.09
N GLY A 106 -5.53 16.23 28.41
CA GLY A 106 -6.49 15.69 29.37
C GLY A 106 -7.95 15.85 28.93
N THR A 107 -8.21 15.98 27.64
CA THR A 107 -9.57 16.03 27.08
C THR A 107 -10.14 14.61 27.02
N ASP A 108 -10.41 14.05 28.21
CA ASP A 108 -11.36 12.94 28.38
C ASP A 108 -12.77 13.52 28.24
N GLY A 109 -13.30 13.51 27.03
CA GLY A 109 -14.70 13.83 26.74
C GLY A 109 -15.51 12.55 26.51
N PRO A 110 -16.57 12.28 27.29
CA PRO A 110 -17.30 11.02 27.28
C PRO A 110 -18.32 10.97 26.14
N SER A 111 -18.57 9.77 25.59
CA SER A 111 -19.88 9.48 25.01
C SER A 111 -20.17 7.98 25.08
N GLN A 112 -20.51 7.52 26.28
CA GLN A 112 -21.49 6.45 26.40
C GLN A 112 -22.81 7.00 25.85
N SER A 113 -23.14 6.69 24.61
CA SER A 113 -24.54 6.73 24.18
C SER A 113 -25.21 5.47 24.73
N GLU A 114 -25.75 5.61 25.93
CA GLU A 114 -26.77 4.74 26.51
C GLU A 114 -27.88 4.48 25.46
N PRO A 115 -28.14 3.23 25.05
CA PRO A 115 -29.27 2.96 24.17
C PRO A 115 -30.56 3.04 24.98
N ALA A 116 -31.37 4.06 24.70
CA ALA A 116 -32.73 4.22 25.19
C ALA A 116 -33.56 2.93 25.00
N PRO A 117 -34.49 2.61 25.93
CA PRO A 117 -35.24 1.36 25.91
C PRO A 117 -36.13 1.28 24.65
N ARG A 118 -35.89 0.24 23.83
CA ARG A 118 -36.74 -0.10 22.68
C ARG A 118 -38.15 -0.39 23.17
N SER A 119 -39.09 0.49 22.83
CA SER A 119 -40.51 0.18 22.82
C SER A 119 -40.76 -0.79 21.66
N GLU A 120 -41.13 -2.03 21.95
CA GLU A 120 -41.52 -3.02 20.93
C GLU A 120 -42.91 -2.67 20.35
N PRO A 121 -43.09 -2.59 19.02
CA PRO A 121 -44.41 -2.63 18.43
C PRO A 121 -44.79 -4.07 18.04
N VAL A 122 -45.82 -4.55 18.74
CA VAL A 122 -46.98 -5.34 18.29
C VAL A 122 -46.77 -6.30 17.12
N VAL A 123 -46.86 -7.59 17.46
CA VAL A 123 -47.06 -8.77 16.60
C VAL A 123 -48.17 -8.54 15.55
N SER A 124 -47.81 -8.57 14.26
CA SER A 124 -48.76 -8.73 13.16
C SER A 124 -48.53 -10.07 12.46
N LYS A 125 -49.37 -11.05 12.80
CA LYS A 125 -49.44 -12.38 12.20
C LYS A 125 -49.75 -12.27 10.70
N ARG A 126 -48.96 -12.90 9.83
CA ARG A 126 -49.36 -13.25 8.46
C ARG A 126 -49.46 -14.77 8.35
N PRO A 127 -50.55 -15.32 7.78
CA PRO A 127 -50.65 -16.75 7.51
C PRO A 127 -49.86 -17.12 6.25
N VAL A 128 -49.14 -18.24 6.32
CA VAL A 128 -48.42 -18.88 5.21
C VAL A 128 -49.41 -19.75 4.44
N LEU A 129 -49.66 -19.42 3.17
CA LEU A 129 -50.37 -20.31 2.25
C LEU A 129 -49.38 -21.34 1.70
N HIS A 130 -49.62 -22.60 2.04
CA HIS A 130 -48.95 -23.75 1.44
C HIS A 130 -49.32 -23.86 -0.05
N LEU A 131 -48.32 -23.83 -0.93
CA LEU A 131 -48.49 -24.20 -2.34
C LEU A 131 -47.91 -25.61 -2.56
N VAL A 132 -48.82 -26.52 -2.89
CA VAL A 132 -48.62 -27.94 -3.20
C VAL A 132 -47.83 -28.10 -4.50
N LYS A 133 -46.74 -28.88 -4.48
CA LYS A 133 -46.08 -29.38 -5.69
C LYS A 133 -46.82 -30.63 -6.19
N ARG A 134 -47.09 -30.68 -7.50
CA ARG A 134 -47.31 -31.91 -8.27
C ARG A 134 -46.01 -32.29 -8.95
#